data_AF-A0A7S3X5N3-F1
#
_entry.id   AF-A0A7S3X5N3-F1
#
_cell.length_a   1.000
_cell.length_b   1.000
_cell.length_c   1.000
_cell.angle_alpha   90.00
_cell.angle_beta   90.00
_cell.angle_gamma   90.00
#
_symmetry.space_group_name_H-M   'P 1'
#
loop_
_entity.id
_entity.type
_entity.pdbx_description
1 polymer ?
#
loop_
_entity_poly.entity_id
_entity_poly.type
_entity_poly.pdbx_seq_one_letter_code
_entity_poly.pdbx_strand_id
1 'polypeptide(L)'
;SESISKLHLFERQELSNTAWAFSKLSRPDDHLMAALSAEVRQRLDLFDAQALANLSDSVVDCAEDLHQRLLKYIITFVDGMPDSHSGWQGPQFVDVLRCVFVDNFGCAGTQAVLGRMGIASPPGDFLQRAQHRIQQAQEESDVRKDTFGLAHKRVLCYAEWDLVLSSGEPLRGALLRENGIRIGHVTPPAWLRSFATPINSLIGRDLCGEFQLVTGIG
;
A
#
# COMPACT_ATOMS: atom_id res chain seq x y z
N SER A 1 -27.67 11.92 9.21
CA SER A 1 -28.61 10.95 9.83
C SER A 1 -29.22 9.98 8.82
N GLU A 2 -29.42 10.36 7.54
CA GLU A 2 -30.04 9.47 6.53
C GLU A 2 -29.14 8.30 6.07
N SER A 3 -27.81 8.47 6.06
CA SER A 3 -26.91 7.39 5.64
C SER A 3 -26.90 6.20 6.60
N ILE A 4 -27.00 6.45 7.91
CA ILE A 4 -26.98 5.39 8.94
C ILE A 4 -28.14 4.41 8.73
N SER A 5 -29.35 4.91 8.45
CA SER A 5 -30.51 4.03 8.22
C SER A 5 -30.42 3.23 6.92
N LYS A 6 -29.54 3.62 5.99
CA LYS A 6 -29.38 2.97 4.68
C LYS A 6 -28.13 2.09 4.57
N LEU A 7 -27.25 2.05 5.57
CA LEU A 7 -26.01 1.24 5.50
C LEU A 7 -26.28 -0.24 5.18
N HIS A 8 -27.39 -0.79 5.66
CA HIS A 8 -27.78 -2.15 5.36
C HIS A 8 -28.08 -2.40 3.87
N LEU A 9 -28.37 -1.35 3.09
CA LEU A 9 -28.60 -1.43 1.65
C LEU A 9 -27.30 -1.30 0.85
N PHE A 10 -26.20 -0.88 1.48
CA PHE A 10 -24.96 -0.64 0.77
C PHE A 10 -24.33 -1.97 0.37
N GLU A 11 -23.81 -2.00 -0.85
CA GLU A 11 -22.94 -3.08 -1.31
C GLU A 11 -21.57 -3.02 -0.61
N ARG A 12 -20.81 -4.11 -0.70
CA ARG A 12 -19.51 -4.27 -0.04
C ARG A 12 -18.50 -3.17 -0.43
N GLN A 13 -18.51 -2.81 -1.72
CA GLN A 13 -17.64 -1.75 -2.24
C GLN A 13 -18.08 -0.38 -1.73
N GLU A 14 -19.39 -0.14 -1.62
CA GLU A 14 -19.95 1.12 -1.11
C GLU A 14 -19.63 1.32 0.38
N LEU A 15 -19.73 0.26 1.19
CA LEU A 15 -19.30 0.28 2.59
C LEU A 15 -17.80 0.60 2.70
N SER A 16 -16.96 -0.06 1.89
CA SER A 16 -15.51 0.17 1.89
C SER A 16 -15.15 1.60 1.48
N ASN A 17 -15.77 2.12 0.41
CA ASN A 17 -15.55 3.48 -0.08
C ASN A 17 -16.02 4.53 0.94
N THR A 18 -17.17 4.29 1.59
CA THR A 18 -17.72 5.19 2.62
C THR A 18 -16.80 5.22 3.83
N ALA A 19 -16.39 4.06 4.35
CA ALA A 19 -15.46 3.97 5.47
C ALA A 19 -14.13 4.67 5.15
N TRP A 20 -13.57 4.42 3.97
CA TRP A 20 -12.34 5.09 3.53
C TRP A 20 -12.51 6.61 3.47
N ALA A 21 -13.59 7.11 2.86
CA ALA A 21 -13.84 8.54 2.73
C ALA A 21 -13.92 9.24 4.10
N PHE A 22 -14.66 8.65 5.05
CA PHE A 22 -14.78 9.21 6.40
C PHE A 22 -13.49 9.09 7.21
N SER A 23 -12.68 8.04 7.01
CA SER A 23 -11.35 7.90 7.65
C SER A 23 -10.36 9.00 7.23
N LYS A 24 -10.57 9.65 6.08
CA LYS A 24 -9.72 10.74 5.59
C LYS A 24 -10.16 12.12 6.06
N LEU A 25 -11.30 12.23 6.73
CA LEU A 25 -11.76 13.50 7.29
C LEU A 25 -11.03 13.80 8.60
N SER A 26 -10.65 15.07 8.81
CA SER A 26 -10.01 15.50 10.06
C SER A 26 -10.93 15.40 11.28
N ARG A 27 -12.24 15.25 11.06
CA ARG A 27 -13.28 15.06 12.09
C ARG A 27 -14.28 14.01 11.60
N PRO A 28 -13.98 12.70 11.77
CA PRO A 28 -14.93 11.66 11.42
C PRO A 28 -16.19 11.76 12.29
N ASP A 29 -17.34 11.34 11.74
CA ASP A 29 -18.59 11.23 12.49
C ASP A 29 -18.57 9.91 13.28
N ASP A 30 -18.31 10.00 14.59
CA ASP A 30 -18.17 8.83 15.47
C ASP A 30 -19.42 7.93 15.45
N HIS A 31 -20.61 8.51 15.32
CA HIS A 31 -21.86 7.73 15.30
C HIS A 31 -22.00 6.96 13.99
N LEU A 32 -21.63 7.58 12.86
CA LEU A 32 -21.60 6.91 11.57
C LEU A 32 -20.51 5.82 11.54
N MET A 33 -19.33 6.09 12.09
CA MET A 33 -18.24 5.10 12.13
C MET A 33 -18.59 3.90 13.00
N ALA A 34 -19.26 4.10 14.14
CA ALA A 34 -19.78 3.03 14.97
C ALA A 34 -20.84 2.19 14.23
N ALA A 35 -21.77 2.85 13.52
CA ALA A 35 -22.78 2.17 12.72
C ALA A 35 -22.14 1.37 11.55
N LEU A 36 -21.14 1.94 10.87
CA LEU A 36 -20.36 1.26 9.85
C LEU A 36 -19.64 0.03 10.42
N SER A 37 -19.00 0.16 11.58
CA SER A 37 -18.35 -0.98 12.25
C SER A 37 -19.34 -2.09 12.57
N ALA A 38 -20.53 -1.74 13.08
CA ALA A 38 -21.57 -2.72 13.37
C ALA A 38 -22.04 -3.47 12.10
N GLU A 39 -22.29 -2.74 11.01
CA GLU A 39 -22.69 -3.34 9.72
C GLU A 39 -21.59 -4.22 9.13
N VAL A 40 -20.34 -3.75 9.18
CA VAL A 40 -19.16 -4.51 8.72
C VAL A 40 -19.01 -5.80 9.51
N ARG A 41 -19.14 -5.76 10.85
CA ARG A 41 -19.04 -6.96 11.71
C ARG A 41 -20.09 -8.01 11.35
N GLN A 42 -21.31 -7.60 10.99
CA GLN A 42 -22.38 -8.51 10.59
C GLN A 42 -22.11 -9.21 9.25
N ARG A 43 -21.22 -8.66 8.42
CA ARG A 43 -20.98 -9.10 7.04
C ARG A 43 -19.54 -9.55 6.79
N LEU A 44 -18.75 -9.80 7.84
CA LEU A 44 -17.30 -10.08 7.73
C LEU A 44 -16.97 -11.15 6.69
N ASP A 45 -17.74 -12.22 6.66
CA ASP A 45 -17.49 -13.37 5.77
C ASP A 45 -17.92 -13.12 4.31
N LEU A 46 -18.60 -12.00 4.05
CA LEU A 46 -19.02 -11.62 2.71
C LEU A 46 -17.97 -10.76 2.00
N PHE A 47 -17.00 -10.17 2.70
CA PHE A 47 -16.00 -9.30 2.07
C PHE A 47 -14.90 -10.09 1.34
N ASP A 48 -14.51 -9.58 0.17
CA ASP A 48 -13.33 -10.06 -0.54
C ASP A 48 -12.04 -9.47 0.06
N ALA A 49 -10.88 -9.92 -0.42
CA ALA A 49 -9.58 -9.49 0.07
C ALA A 49 -9.37 -7.96 -0.03
N GLN A 50 -9.86 -7.34 -1.11
CA GLN A 50 -9.69 -5.90 -1.33
C GLN A 50 -10.52 -5.07 -0.35
N ALA A 51 -11.77 -5.47 -0.12
CA ALA A 51 -12.63 -4.83 0.86
C ALA A 51 -12.10 -5.04 2.29
N LEU A 52 -11.66 -6.25 2.63
CA LEU A 52 -11.04 -6.55 3.94
C LEU A 52 -9.81 -5.68 4.20
N ALA A 53 -8.91 -5.55 3.22
CA ALA A 53 -7.73 -4.69 3.32
C ALA A 53 -8.10 -3.22 3.53
N ASN A 54 -9.00 -2.68 2.70
CA ASN A 54 -9.43 -1.28 2.78
C ASN A 54 -10.14 -0.94 4.09
N LEU A 55 -11.02 -1.85 4.54
CA LEU A 55 -11.78 -1.68 5.78
C LEU A 55 -10.89 -1.82 7.02
N SER A 56 -9.89 -2.72 7.00
CA SER A 56 -8.98 -2.91 8.15
C SER A 56 -8.25 -1.63 8.51
N ASP A 57 -7.85 -0.83 7.51
CA ASP A 57 -7.18 0.46 7.72
C ASP A 57 -8.15 1.61 8.06
N SER A 58 -9.44 1.45 7.76
CA SER A 58 -10.42 2.54 7.82
C SER A 58 -11.42 2.43 8.99
N VAL A 59 -11.69 1.22 9.48
CA VAL A 59 -12.69 0.92 10.51
C VAL A 59 -12.01 0.29 11.73
N VAL A 60 -11.37 1.15 12.53
CA VAL A 60 -10.50 0.76 13.66
C VAL A 60 -11.18 -0.22 14.62
N ASP A 61 -12.46 0.02 14.94
CA ASP A 61 -13.22 -0.78 15.91
C ASP A 61 -13.34 -2.27 15.56
N CYS A 62 -13.30 -2.63 14.28
CA CYS A 62 -13.34 -4.02 13.83
C CYS A 62 -12.12 -4.42 12.99
N ALA A 63 -11.02 -3.66 13.10
CA ALA A 63 -9.80 -3.91 12.34
C ALA A 63 -9.21 -5.30 12.62
N GLU A 64 -9.21 -5.75 13.88
CA GLU A 64 -8.71 -7.08 14.24
C GLU A 64 -9.54 -8.19 13.56
N ASP A 65 -10.87 -8.09 13.65
CA ASP A 65 -11.78 -9.03 13.02
C ASP A 65 -11.54 -9.11 11.51
N LEU A 66 -11.41 -7.96 10.84
CA LEU A 66 -11.15 -7.86 9.42
C LEU A 66 -9.78 -8.44 9.06
N HIS A 67 -8.75 -8.12 9.85
CA HIS A 67 -7.40 -8.63 9.66
C HIS A 67 -7.37 -10.16 9.75
N GLN A 68 -8.05 -10.74 10.73
CA GLN A 68 -8.16 -12.20 10.86
C GLN A 68 -8.74 -12.87 9.60
N ARG A 69 -9.72 -12.23 8.93
CA ARG A 69 -10.26 -12.77 7.66
C ARG A 69 -9.32 -12.50 6.49
N LEU A 70 -8.55 -11.41 6.53
CA LEU A 70 -7.54 -11.09 5.53
C LEU A 70 -6.35 -12.06 5.58
N LEU A 71 -6.01 -12.60 6.75
CA LEU A 71 -4.87 -13.49 6.95
C LEU A 71 -4.85 -14.69 6.01
N LYS A 72 -6.01 -15.30 5.69
CA LYS A 72 -6.06 -16.43 4.74
C LYS A 72 -5.56 -16.05 3.34
N TYR A 73 -5.86 -14.82 2.89
CA TYR A 73 -5.40 -14.30 1.60
C TYR A 73 -3.91 -13.96 1.64
N ILE A 74 -3.44 -13.41 2.76
CA ILE A 74 -2.02 -13.11 2.99
C ILE A 74 -1.20 -14.41 3.00
N ILE A 75 -1.67 -15.46 3.67
CA ILE A 75 -1.02 -16.77 3.69
C ILE A 75 -0.93 -17.34 2.28
N THR A 76 -2.04 -17.42 1.55
CA THR A 76 -2.04 -17.88 0.15
C THR A 76 -1.09 -17.08 -0.73
N PHE A 77 -1.05 -15.75 -0.55
CA PHE A 77 -0.16 -14.88 -1.30
C PHE A 77 1.32 -15.15 -1.01
N VAL A 78 1.70 -15.26 0.26
CA VAL A 78 3.10 -15.48 0.67
C VAL A 78 3.55 -16.91 0.34
N ASP A 79 2.74 -17.92 0.66
CA ASP A 79 3.06 -19.33 0.36
C ASP A 79 3.13 -19.60 -1.14
N GLY A 80 2.42 -18.79 -1.93
CA GLY A 80 2.45 -18.83 -3.39
C GLY A 80 3.61 -18.06 -4.03
N MET A 81 4.43 -17.33 -3.27
CA MET A 81 5.58 -16.60 -3.81
C MET A 81 6.68 -17.57 -4.28
N PRO A 82 7.20 -17.41 -5.50
CA PRO A 82 8.35 -18.19 -5.95
C PRO A 82 9.61 -17.95 -5.12
N ASP A 83 10.33 -19.02 -4.81
CA ASP A 83 11.64 -19.00 -4.13
C ASP A 83 12.83 -18.94 -5.13
N SER A 84 12.53 -18.97 -6.42
CA SER A 84 13.52 -19.07 -7.50
C SER A 84 13.20 -18.11 -8.64
N HIS A 85 14.25 -17.61 -9.30
CA HIS A 85 14.13 -16.71 -10.45
C HIS A 85 13.26 -17.28 -11.57
N SER A 86 13.41 -18.58 -11.89
CA SER A 86 12.56 -19.26 -12.89
C SER A 86 11.09 -19.30 -12.50
N GLY A 87 10.78 -19.44 -11.21
CA GLY A 87 9.41 -19.43 -10.73
C GLY A 87 8.74 -18.06 -10.87
N TRP A 88 9.50 -16.96 -10.73
CA TRP A 88 9.01 -15.60 -11.00
C TRP A 88 8.69 -15.33 -12.48
N GLN A 89 9.26 -16.12 -13.40
CA GLN A 89 8.97 -16.02 -14.83
C GLN A 89 7.80 -16.90 -15.28
N GLY A 90 7.38 -17.84 -14.44
CA GLY A 90 6.31 -18.78 -14.73
C GLY A 90 4.91 -18.19 -14.46
N PRO A 91 3.84 -18.86 -14.95
CA PRO A 91 2.46 -18.42 -14.72
C PRO A 91 1.97 -18.66 -13.29
N GLN A 92 2.67 -19.47 -12.48
CA GLN A 92 2.17 -19.93 -11.19
C GLN A 92 1.88 -18.77 -10.23
N PHE A 93 2.77 -17.77 -10.17
CA PHE A 93 2.51 -16.59 -9.33
C PHE A 93 1.37 -15.73 -9.88
N VAL A 94 1.19 -15.68 -11.20
CA VAL A 94 0.03 -15.01 -11.82
C VAL A 94 -1.28 -15.65 -11.39
N ASP A 95 -1.32 -16.99 -11.29
CA ASP A 95 -2.48 -17.73 -10.81
C ASP A 95 -2.76 -17.44 -9.32
N VAL A 96 -1.72 -17.32 -8.50
CA VAL A 96 -1.83 -16.85 -7.11
C VAL A 96 -2.45 -15.46 -7.07
N LEU A 97 -1.95 -14.51 -7.88
CA LEU A 97 -2.51 -13.16 -7.94
C LEU A 97 -3.97 -13.14 -8.39
N ARG A 98 -4.36 -14.00 -9.34
CA ARG A 98 -5.76 -14.16 -9.77
C ARG A 98 -6.65 -14.78 -8.70
N CYS A 99 -6.10 -15.68 -7.90
CA CYS A 99 -6.81 -16.34 -6.79
C CYS A 99 -7.05 -15.37 -5.62
N VAL A 100 -6.02 -14.63 -5.23
CA VAL A 100 -6.09 -13.66 -4.13
C VAL A 100 -6.87 -12.42 -4.55
N PHE A 101 -6.71 -11.98 -5.80
CA PHE A 101 -7.45 -10.88 -6.44
C PHE A 101 -7.50 -9.59 -5.61
N VAL A 102 -6.33 -9.13 -5.17
CA VAL A 102 -6.16 -7.90 -4.38
C VAL A 102 -5.05 -7.02 -4.95
N ASP A 103 -5.31 -5.72 -5.11
CA ASP A 103 -4.31 -4.77 -5.61
C ASP A 103 -3.25 -4.43 -4.55
N ASN A 104 -3.67 -4.38 -3.28
CA ASN A 104 -2.81 -4.15 -2.12
C ASN A 104 -3.50 -4.64 -0.83
N PHE A 105 -2.70 -5.01 0.17
CA PHE A 105 -3.20 -5.50 1.46
C PHE A 105 -3.42 -4.41 2.52
N GLY A 106 -3.45 -3.13 2.13
CA GLY A 106 -3.48 -2.02 3.08
C GLY A 106 -2.21 -1.94 3.95
N CYS A 107 -2.20 -1.07 4.94
CA CYS A 107 -1.08 -0.86 5.85
C CYS A 107 -0.85 -2.11 6.71
N ALA A 108 -1.87 -2.55 7.45
CA ALA A 108 -1.75 -3.68 8.37
C ALA A 108 -1.46 -5.00 7.65
N GLY A 109 -2.14 -5.26 6.52
CA GLY A 109 -1.92 -6.47 5.75
C GLY A 109 -0.57 -6.48 5.04
N THR A 110 -0.08 -5.34 4.53
CA THR A 110 1.28 -5.26 3.96
C THR A 110 2.34 -5.52 5.04
N GLN A 111 2.17 -4.99 6.25
CA GLN A 111 3.07 -5.30 7.36
C GLN A 111 3.07 -6.80 7.69
N ALA A 112 1.92 -7.47 7.66
CA ALA A 112 1.83 -8.90 7.88
C ALA A 112 2.49 -9.73 6.75
N VAL A 113 2.36 -9.30 5.49
CA VAL A 113 3.11 -9.88 4.36
C VAL A 113 4.61 -9.77 4.59
N LEU A 114 5.12 -8.57 4.90
CA LEU A 114 6.55 -8.34 5.14
C LEU A 114 7.07 -9.19 6.32
N GLY A 115 6.33 -9.23 7.42
CA GLY A 115 6.69 -10.05 8.58
C GLY A 115 6.78 -11.54 8.24
N ARG A 116 5.86 -12.06 7.42
CA ARG A 116 5.89 -13.46 6.94
C ARG A 116 7.04 -13.73 5.97
N MET A 117 7.49 -12.72 5.22
CA MET A 117 8.70 -12.79 4.39
C MET A 117 10.00 -12.67 5.22
N GLY A 118 9.91 -12.54 6.55
CA GLY A 118 11.06 -12.36 7.43
C GLY A 118 11.62 -10.94 7.45
N ILE A 119 10.88 -9.96 6.91
CA ILE A 119 11.25 -8.55 6.93
C ILE A 119 10.76 -7.94 8.24
N ALA A 120 11.69 -7.51 9.08
CA ALA A 120 11.39 -6.91 10.38
C ALA A 120 10.71 -5.54 10.25
N SER A 121 9.97 -5.13 11.29
CA SER A 121 9.46 -3.77 11.37
C SER A 121 10.61 -2.75 11.43
N PRO A 122 10.45 -1.59 10.78
CA PRO A 122 11.49 -0.58 10.73
C PRO A 122 11.84 -0.03 12.13
N PRO A 123 13.13 0.24 12.40
CA PRO A 123 13.56 0.92 13.62
C PRO A 123 12.90 2.30 13.80
N GLY A 124 12.66 2.70 15.05
CA GLY A 124 11.99 3.96 15.36
C GLY A 124 12.75 5.22 14.93
N ASP A 125 14.08 5.17 14.96
CA ASP A 125 14.95 6.26 14.48
C ASP A 125 14.87 6.42 12.96
N PHE A 126 14.79 5.31 12.21
CA PHE A 126 14.52 5.35 10.78
C PHE A 126 13.15 5.99 10.50
N LEU A 127 12.10 5.61 11.24
CA LEU A 127 10.75 6.19 11.06
C LEU A 127 10.76 7.71 11.25
N GLN A 128 11.46 8.21 12.27
CA GLN A 128 11.58 9.65 12.52
C GLN A 128 12.29 10.37 11.36
N ARG A 129 13.41 9.81 10.86
CA ARG A 129 14.13 10.40 9.72
C ARG A 129 13.31 10.37 8.45
N ALA A 130 12.65 9.25 8.15
CA ALA A 130 11.78 9.09 7.00
C ALA A 130 10.63 10.11 7.02
N GLN A 131 9.93 10.24 8.16
CA GLN A 131 8.86 11.22 8.34
C GLN A 131 9.35 12.65 8.12
N HIS A 132 10.47 13.02 8.75
CA HIS A 132 11.07 14.35 8.59
C HIS A 132 11.42 14.64 7.12
N ARG A 133 12.04 13.68 6.42
CA ARG A 133 12.41 13.84 5.00
C ARG A 133 11.20 13.96 4.09
N ILE A 134 10.16 13.16 4.32
CA ILE A 134 8.92 13.22 3.55
C ILE A 134 8.20 14.55 3.78
N GLN A 135 8.10 15.00 5.03
CA GLN A 135 7.48 16.28 5.37
C GLN A 135 8.22 17.45 4.72
N GLN A 136 9.55 17.48 4.83
CA GLN A 136 10.37 18.51 4.19
C GLN A 136 10.12 18.56 2.67
N ALA A 137 10.10 17.41 2.00
CA ALA A 137 9.87 17.35 0.55
C ALA A 137 8.43 17.76 0.17
N GLN A 138 7.46 17.53 1.05
CA GLN A 138 6.09 18.02 0.89
C GLN A 138 6.04 19.55 0.91
N GLU A 139 6.64 20.17 1.93
CA GLU A 139 6.68 21.62 2.12
C GLU A 139 7.46 22.37 1.02
N GLU A 140 8.62 21.86 0.59
CA GLU A 140 9.45 22.50 -0.45
C GLU A 140 8.75 22.58 -1.82
N SER A 141 7.88 21.62 -2.13
CA SER A 141 7.17 21.59 -3.41
C SER A 141 5.87 22.39 -3.40
N ASP A 142 5.23 22.61 -2.24
CA ASP A 142 4.03 23.46 -2.14
C ASP A 142 4.31 24.93 -2.51
N VAL A 143 5.59 25.33 -2.46
CA VAL A 143 6.06 26.62 -2.98
C VAL A 143 5.94 26.69 -4.52
N ARG A 144 6.00 25.54 -5.23
CA ARG A 144 5.70 25.43 -6.66
C ARG A 144 4.19 25.30 -6.85
N LYS A 145 3.46 26.38 -6.60
CA LYS A 145 2.00 26.44 -6.77
C LYS A 145 1.57 25.90 -8.14
N ASP A 146 0.83 24.79 -8.15
CA ASP A 146 0.19 24.23 -9.33
C ASP A 146 -0.73 25.29 -9.97
N THR A 147 -0.41 25.63 -11.20
CA THR A 147 -1.33 26.28 -12.14
C THR A 147 -2.65 25.52 -12.08
N PHE A 148 -3.79 26.21 -11.90
CA PHE A 148 -5.16 25.66 -11.87
C PHE A 148 -5.76 25.21 -10.52
N GLY A 149 -5.07 25.34 -9.38
CA GLY A 149 -5.71 25.22 -8.06
C GLY A 149 -6.21 23.81 -7.69
N LEU A 150 -5.72 22.77 -8.38
CA LEU A 150 -5.93 21.37 -8.00
C LEU A 150 -4.79 20.93 -7.07
N ALA A 151 -5.10 20.69 -5.80
CA ALA A 151 -4.15 20.08 -4.87
C ALA A 151 -4.03 18.58 -5.18
N HIS A 152 -2.98 18.17 -5.89
CA HIS A 152 -2.71 16.76 -6.12
C HIS A 152 -2.08 16.10 -4.88
N LYS A 153 -2.63 14.96 -4.45
CA LYS A 153 -2.03 14.15 -3.38
C LYS A 153 -0.71 13.55 -3.86
N ARG A 154 0.40 14.02 -3.28
CA ARG A 154 1.74 13.51 -3.56
C ARG A 154 1.97 12.21 -2.78
N VAL A 155 2.58 11.24 -3.44
CA VAL A 155 2.96 9.95 -2.83
C VAL A 155 4.47 9.83 -2.94
N LEU A 156 5.13 9.79 -1.79
CA LEU A 156 6.60 9.75 -1.67
C LEU A 156 7.03 8.39 -1.14
N CYS A 157 8.14 7.88 -1.66
CA CYS A 157 8.81 6.65 -1.23
C CYS A 157 10.23 7.01 -0.78
N TYR A 158 10.60 6.54 0.41
CA TYR A 158 11.90 6.82 1.04
C TYR A 158 12.59 5.53 1.44
N ALA A 159 13.90 5.44 1.21
CA ALA A 159 14.75 4.35 1.68
C ALA A 159 16.08 4.88 2.20
N GLU A 160 16.65 4.15 3.16
CA GLU A 160 18.01 4.29 3.66
C GLU A 160 18.68 2.93 3.63
N TRP A 161 19.99 2.90 3.42
CA TRP A 161 20.79 1.68 3.52
C TRP A 161 22.12 1.98 4.21
N ASP A 162 22.56 1.04 5.04
CA ASP A 162 23.88 0.97 5.66
C ASP A 162 24.33 -0.48 5.58
N LEU A 163 25.16 -0.77 4.59
CA LEU A 163 25.59 -2.12 4.23
C LEU A 163 27.11 -2.19 4.23
N VAL A 164 27.66 -3.41 4.36
CA VAL A 164 29.07 -3.69 4.12
C VAL A 164 29.17 -4.59 2.90
N LEU A 165 29.86 -4.12 1.87
CA LEU A 165 30.07 -4.88 0.64
C LEU A 165 30.98 -6.09 0.89
N SER A 166 30.97 -7.06 -0.03
CA SER A 166 31.88 -8.22 0.04
C SER A 166 33.36 -7.83 0.03
N SER A 167 33.69 -6.64 -0.48
CA SER A 167 35.02 -6.03 -0.40
C SER A 167 35.41 -5.55 1.01
N GLY A 168 34.46 -5.51 1.96
CA GLY A 168 34.61 -4.88 3.27
C GLY A 168 34.32 -3.38 3.29
N GLU A 169 34.02 -2.78 2.14
CA GLU A 169 33.72 -1.35 2.03
C GLU A 169 32.31 -1.03 2.56
N PRO A 170 32.14 -0.02 3.42
CA PRO A 170 30.82 0.42 3.84
C PRO A 170 30.11 1.18 2.71
N LEU A 171 28.87 0.78 2.43
CA LEU A 171 27.97 1.45 1.49
C LEU A 171 26.79 2.04 2.27
N ARG A 172 26.75 3.37 2.35
CA ARG A 172 25.69 4.12 3.03
C ARG A 172 25.00 5.07 2.06
N GLY A 173 23.69 5.17 2.16
CA GLY A 173 22.93 6.09 1.33
C GLY A 173 21.48 6.20 1.74
N ALA A 174 20.82 7.17 1.14
CA ALA A 174 19.39 7.38 1.29
C ALA A 174 18.83 7.94 -0.02
N LEU A 175 17.59 7.59 -0.33
CA LEU A 175 16.93 8.01 -1.55
C LEU A 175 15.46 8.33 -1.28
N LEU A 176 14.99 9.40 -1.91
CA LEU A 176 13.60 9.81 -1.93
C LEU A 176 13.11 9.86 -3.38
N ARG A 177 11.93 9.31 -3.63
CA ARG A 177 11.24 9.33 -4.93
C ARG A 177 9.78 9.68 -4.72
N GLU A 178 9.15 10.20 -5.75
CA GLU A 178 7.72 10.49 -5.74
C GLU A 178 7.05 9.79 -6.92
N ASN A 179 5.81 9.34 -6.71
CA ASN A 179 5.04 8.67 -7.74
C ASN A 179 4.67 9.65 -8.87
N GLY A 180 4.73 9.15 -10.11
CA GLY A 180 4.07 9.78 -11.25
C GLY A 180 4.99 10.43 -12.28
N ILE A 181 4.36 10.82 -13.40
CA ILE A 181 5.00 11.21 -14.67
C ILE A 181 5.80 12.52 -14.57
N ARG A 182 5.46 13.39 -13.61
CA ARG A 182 5.97 14.78 -13.55
C ARG A 182 7.45 14.91 -13.17
N ILE A 183 8.09 13.84 -12.73
CA ILE A 183 9.50 13.85 -12.28
C ILE A 183 10.46 13.35 -13.39
N GLY A 184 9.90 12.92 -14.52
CA GLY A 184 10.66 12.36 -15.63
C GLY A 184 10.85 10.85 -15.48
N HIS A 185 10.71 10.13 -16.58
CA HIS A 185 10.99 8.70 -16.63
C HIS A 185 12.50 8.49 -16.66
N VAL A 186 13.06 7.87 -15.63
CA VAL A 186 14.38 7.26 -15.74
C VAL A 186 14.20 5.92 -16.44
N THR A 187 14.90 5.70 -17.55
CA THR A 187 14.91 4.39 -18.20
C THR A 187 15.41 3.37 -17.18
N PRO A 188 14.63 2.32 -16.85
CA PRO A 188 15.08 1.35 -15.88
C PRO A 188 16.32 0.62 -16.38
N PRO A 189 17.23 0.22 -15.48
CA PRO A 189 18.39 -0.58 -15.86
C PRO A 189 17.93 -1.93 -16.44
N ALA A 190 18.76 -2.56 -17.27
CA ALA A 190 18.40 -3.80 -17.96
C ALA A 190 18.03 -4.96 -17.03
N TRP A 191 18.47 -4.92 -15.77
CA TRP A 191 18.17 -5.93 -14.76
C TRP A 191 16.83 -5.71 -14.04
N LEU A 192 16.15 -4.57 -14.25
CA LEU A 192 14.89 -4.24 -13.59
C LEU A 192 13.77 -4.06 -14.62
N ARG A 193 12.66 -4.76 -14.40
CA ARG A 193 11.47 -4.68 -15.25
C ARG A 193 10.22 -4.61 -14.39
N SER A 194 9.28 -3.73 -14.77
CA SER A 194 7.97 -3.69 -14.12
C SER A 194 7.15 -4.92 -14.49
N PHE A 195 6.34 -5.38 -13.55
CA PHE A 195 5.42 -6.49 -13.74
C PHE A 195 3.98 -5.98 -13.75
N ALA A 196 3.25 -6.23 -14.84
CA ALA A 196 1.84 -5.88 -14.95
C ALA A 196 0.99 -6.92 -14.22
N THR A 197 0.40 -6.51 -13.09
CA THR A 197 -0.48 -7.38 -12.30
C THR A 197 -1.75 -7.72 -13.07
N PRO A 198 -2.31 -8.94 -12.92
CA PRO A 198 -3.52 -9.37 -13.64
C PRO A 198 -4.81 -8.69 -13.15
N ILE A 199 -4.74 -7.91 -12.08
CA ILE A 199 -5.88 -7.26 -11.42
C ILE A 199 -6.07 -5.85 -11.98
N ASN A 200 -4.99 -5.08 -12.08
CA ASN A 200 -5.01 -3.73 -12.61
C ASN A 200 -3.85 -3.48 -13.58
N SER A 201 -4.09 -3.79 -14.86
CA SER A 201 -3.10 -3.67 -15.93
C SER A 201 -2.86 -2.22 -16.40
N LEU A 202 -3.71 -1.28 -15.97
CA LEU A 202 -3.63 0.13 -16.36
C LEU A 202 -2.68 0.94 -15.45
N ILE A 203 -2.22 0.36 -14.34
CA ILE A 203 -1.25 1.01 -13.47
C ILE A 203 0.17 0.79 -14.03
N GLY A 204 0.78 1.87 -14.50
CA GLY A 204 2.21 1.90 -14.83
C GLY A 204 3.05 1.75 -13.57
N ARG A 205 3.43 0.52 -13.21
CA ARG A 205 4.24 0.23 -12.00
C ARG A 205 5.65 0.81 -12.07
N ASP A 206 6.12 1.13 -13.27
CA ASP A 206 7.35 1.89 -13.52
C ASP A 206 7.28 3.34 -13.02
N LEU A 207 6.06 3.87 -12.81
CA LEU A 207 5.81 5.20 -12.24
C LEU A 207 5.69 5.19 -10.71
N CYS A 208 5.67 4.02 -10.08
CA CYS A 208 5.64 3.90 -8.62
C CYS A 208 6.99 4.35 -8.04
N GLY A 209 6.94 5.11 -6.95
CA GLY A 209 8.12 5.65 -6.28
C GLY A 209 9.06 4.54 -5.82
N GLU A 210 8.53 3.38 -5.43
CA GLU A 210 9.30 2.19 -5.08
C GLU A 210 10.12 1.68 -6.27
N PHE A 211 9.52 1.61 -7.46
CA PHE A 211 10.22 1.19 -8.67
C PHE A 211 11.31 2.20 -9.04
N GLN A 212 10.98 3.49 -9.03
CA GLN A 212 11.93 4.57 -9.29
C GLN A 212 13.04 4.68 -8.22
N LEU A 213 12.79 4.17 -7.01
CA LEU A 213 13.76 4.13 -5.95
C LEU A 213 14.78 3.05 -6.28
N VAL A 214 14.31 1.85 -6.63
CA VAL A 214 15.17 0.71 -7.01
C VAL A 214 15.98 1.01 -8.28
N THR A 215 15.44 1.75 -9.25
CA THR A 215 16.23 2.19 -10.42
C THR A 215 17.42 3.09 -10.05
N GLY A 216 17.35 3.80 -8.93
CA GLY A 216 18.42 4.65 -8.41
C GLY A 216 19.42 3.92 -7.53
N ILE A 217 19.21 2.64 -7.24
CA ILE A 217 20.16 1.78 -6.53
C ILE A 217 21.04 1.11 -7.59
N GLY A 218 22.19 1.72 -7.89
CA GLY A 218 23.14 1.26 -8.88
C GLY A 218 24.48 1.94 -8.74
#